data_AF-A0A4Q2A7Q7-F1
#
_entry.id   AF-A0A4Q2A7Q7-F1
#
_cell.length_a   1.000
_cell.length_b   1.000
_cell.length_c   1.000
_cell.angle_alpha   90.00
_cell.angle_beta   90.00
_cell.angle_gamma   90.00
#
_symmetry.space_group_name_H-M   'P 1'
#
loop_
_entity.id
_entity.type
_entity.pdbx_description
1 polymer ?
#
loop_
_entity_poly.entity_id
_entity_poly.type
_entity_poly.pdbx_seq_one_letter_code
_entity_poly.pdbx_strand_id
1 'polypeptide(L)'
;MSAEQEARARLALMARDRRTMSLPKLAAFVRQQLGEANAMSSIALKVDSIEAVRALQVLCTIAAANATPSKVLRANARAMSSGFTTVRMEGDEDQNQRISHLPFTIARTTKPAKGGNQ
;
A
#
# COMPACT_ATOMS: atom_id res chain seq x y z
N MET A 1 -0.92 0.86 -38.79
CA MET A 1 -0.08 0.17 -37.78
C MET A 1 0.02 -1.29 -38.16
N SER A 2 1.18 -1.92 -37.99
CA SER A 2 1.31 -3.37 -38.17
C SER A 2 0.77 -4.13 -36.95
N ALA A 3 0.40 -5.40 -37.14
CA ALA A 3 -0.07 -6.27 -36.05
C ALA A 3 0.97 -6.39 -34.91
N GLU A 4 2.26 -6.36 -35.26
CA GLU A 4 3.35 -6.38 -34.28
C GLU A 4 3.40 -5.08 -33.45
N GLN A 5 3.23 -3.93 -34.08
CA GLN A 5 3.18 -2.63 -33.37
C GLN A 5 1.99 -2.57 -32.40
N GLU A 6 0.84 -3.10 -32.82
CA GLU A 6 -0.34 -3.18 -31.96
C GLU A 6 -0.12 -4.12 -30.77
N ALA A 7 0.47 -5.30 -30.99
CA ALA A 7 0.81 -6.24 -29.92
C ALA A 7 1.79 -5.62 -28.90
N ARG A 8 2.83 -4.93 -29.37
CA ARG A 8 3.79 -4.21 -28.51
C ARG A 8 3.11 -3.10 -27.72
N ALA A 9 2.23 -2.32 -28.35
CA ALA A 9 1.47 -1.26 -27.67
C ALA A 9 0.58 -1.82 -26.55
N ARG A 10 -0.11 -2.94 -26.81
CA ARG A 10 -0.94 -3.62 -25.79
C ARG A 10 -0.10 -4.11 -24.61
N LEU A 11 1.07 -4.70 -24.86
CA LEU A 11 2.00 -5.11 -23.79
C LEU A 11 2.50 -3.92 -22.97
N ALA A 12 2.82 -2.80 -23.62
CA ALA A 12 3.25 -1.58 -22.95
C ALA A 12 2.15 -0.99 -22.05
N LEU A 13 0.90 -0.98 -22.53
CA LEU A 13 -0.27 -0.56 -21.74
C LEU A 13 -0.46 -1.46 -20.52
N MET A 14 -0.45 -2.78 -20.72
CA MET A 14 -0.54 -3.74 -19.62
C MET A 14 0.55 -3.51 -18.58
N ALA A 15 1.81 -3.35 -19.00
CA ALA A 15 2.93 -3.09 -18.08
C ALA A 15 2.75 -1.77 -17.30
N ARG A 16 2.23 -0.72 -17.95
CA ARG A 16 1.93 0.56 -17.30
C ARG A 16 0.82 0.42 -16.27
N ASP A 17 -0.23 -0.33 -16.58
CA ASP A 17 -1.37 -0.53 -15.68
C ASP A 17 -0.98 -1.30 -14.43
N ARG A 18 -0.07 -2.29 -14.55
CA ARG A 18 0.54 -3.00 -13.42
C ARG A 18 1.39 -2.09 -12.54
N ARG A 19 2.08 -1.10 -13.13
CA ARG A 19 2.91 -0.14 -12.39
C ARG A 19 2.11 0.97 -11.71
N THR A 20 0.87 1.19 -12.15
CA THR A 20 0.00 2.26 -11.66
C THR A 20 -0.78 1.80 -10.43
N MET A 21 -0.43 2.36 -9.27
CA MET A 21 -1.09 2.09 -8.00
C MET A 21 -2.00 3.27 -7.62
N SER A 22 -3.31 3.08 -7.79
CA SER A 22 -4.32 4.04 -7.35
C SER A 22 -4.75 3.76 -5.90
N LEU A 23 -5.38 4.73 -5.24
CA LEU A 23 -5.86 4.55 -3.86
C LEU A 23 -6.84 3.38 -3.71
N PRO A 24 -7.82 3.16 -4.62
CA PRO A 24 -8.69 1.99 -4.53
C PRO A 24 -7.95 0.66 -4.70
N LYS A 25 -6.95 0.59 -5.61
CA LYS A 25 -6.11 -0.61 -5.77
C LYS A 25 -5.31 -0.90 -4.51
N LEU A 26 -4.74 0.13 -3.90
CA LEU A 26 -4.00 0.01 -2.64
C LEU A 26 -4.89 -0.49 -1.50
N ALA A 27 -6.09 0.09 -1.35
CA ALA A 27 -7.04 -0.32 -0.32
C ALA A 27 -7.53 -1.76 -0.52
N ALA A 28 -7.74 -2.19 -1.77
CA ALA A 28 -8.07 -3.57 -2.10
C ALA A 28 -6.92 -4.53 -1.75
N PHE A 29 -5.69 -4.18 -2.13
CA PHE A 29 -4.48 -4.95 -1.80
C PHE A 29 -4.33 -5.12 -0.28
N VAL A 30 -4.41 -4.04 0.50
CA VAL A 30 -4.28 -4.11 1.97
C VAL A 30 -5.40 -4.96 2.58
N ARG A 31 -6.64 -4.82 2.10
CA ARG A 31 -7.77 -5.62 2.60
C ARG A 31 -7.58 -7.11 2.32
N GLN A 32 -7.08 -7.45 1.14
CA GLN A 32 -6.76 -8.83 0.77
C GLN A 32 -5.64 -9.42 1.62
N GLN A 33 -4.57 -8.64 1.87
CA GLN A 33 -3.42 -9.10 2.67
C GLN A 33 -3.78 -9.26 4.15
N LEU A 34 -4.60 -8.36 4.70
CA LEU A 34 -5.09 -8.47 6.08
C LEU A 34 -6.07 -9.63 6.26
N GLY A 35 -6.90 -9.94 5.26
CA GLY A 35 -8.00 -10.90 5.41
C GLY A 35 -8.89 -10.52 6.60
N GLU A 36 -9.04 -11.45 7.55
CA GLU A 36 -9.76 -11.25 8.81
C GLU A 36 -8.91 -10.61 9.92
N ALA A 37 -7.60 -10.48 9.73
CA ALA A 37 -6.74 -9.86 10.72
C ALA A 37 -7.02 -8.35 10.86
N ASN A 38 -6.83 -7.85 12.08
CA ASN A 38 -6.92 -6.42 12.39
C ASN A 38 -5.62 -5.69 12.09
N ALA A 39 -4.48 -6.38 12.11
CA ALA A 39 -3.19 -5.82 11.79
C ALA A 39 -2.23 -6.89 11.24
N MET A 40 -1.22 -6.45 10.49
CA MET A 40 -0.11 -7.29 10.04
C MET A 40 1.19 -6.48 9.96
N SER A 41 2.32 -7.17 10.11
CA SER A 41 3.64 -6.58 9.84
C SER A 41 3.86 -6.44 8.34
N SER A 42 4.55 -5.38 7.90
CA SER A 42 4.96 -5.19 6.51
C SER A 42 5.89 -6.30 6.00
N ILE A 43 6.63 -6.96 6.90
CA ILE A 43 7.51 -8.10 6.60
C ILE A 43 6.69 -9.33 6.18
N ALA A 44 5.45 -9.46 6.69
CA ALA A 44 4.55 -10.56 6.36
C ALA A 44 3.74 -10.35 5.08
N LEU A 45 3.92 -9.21 4.38
CA LEU A 45 3.24 -8.96 3.11
C LEU A 45 3.71 -9.94 2.03
N LYS A 46 2.76 -10.48 1.27
CA LYS A 46 3.09 -11.25 0.07
C LYS A 46 3.41 -10.29 -1.07
N VAL A 47 4.68 -10.24 -1.47
CA VAL A 47 5.22 -9.34 -2.49
C VAL A 47 5.80 -10.16 -3.67
N ASP A 48 4.91 -10.83 -4.40
CA ASP A 48 5.23 -11.76 -5.49
C ASP A 48 4.92 -11.21 -6.90
N SER A 49 4.39 -9.99 -6.99
CA SER A 49 4.01 -9.33 -8.24
C SER A 49 4.50 -7.88 -8.32
N ILE A 50 4.55 -7.33 -9.53
CA ILE A 50 4.90 -5.91 -9.75
C ILE A 50 3.92 -5.01 -8.99
N GLU A 51 2.63 -5.33 -9.04
CA GLU A 51 1.56 -4.64 -8.33
C GLU A 51 1.80 -4.65 -6.81
N ALA A 52 2.17 -5.80 -6.25
CA ALA A 52 2.48 -5.91 -4.82
C ALA A 52 3.72 -5.09 -4.42
N VAL A 53 4.77 -5.08 -5.26
CA VAL A 53 5.95 -4.22 -5.03
C VAL A 53 5.54 -2.75 -5.04
N ARG A 54 4.71 -2.32 -6.00
CA ARG A 54 4.21 -0.94 -6.06
C ARG A 54 3.35 -0.61 -4.85
N ALA A 55 2.53 -1.54 -4.37
CA ALA A 55 1.74 -1.35 -3.16
C ALA A 55 2.65 -1.16 -1.94
N LEU A 56 3.68 -2.00 -1.77
CA LEU A 56 4.66 -1.88 -0.70
C LEU A 56 5.38 -0.53 -0.74
N GLN A 57 5.84 -0.08 -1.92
CA GLN A 57 6.48 1.25 -2.06
C GLN A 57 5.57 2.41 -1.58
N VAL A 58 4.28 2.36 -1.92
CA VAL A 58 3.32 3.37 -1.45
C VAL A 58 3.09 3.24 0.06
N LEU A 59 3.00 2.04 0.60
CA LEU A 59 2.88 1.81 2.04
C LEU A 59 4.09 2.33 2.82
N CYS A 60 5.32 2.15 2.30
CA CYS A 60 6.53 2.73 2.87
C CYS A 60 6.44 4.27 2.91
N THR A 61 5.93 4.89 1.84
CA THR A 61 5.72 6.34 1.78
C THR A 61 4.73 6.82 2.84
N ILE A 62 3.61 6.10 2.98
CA ILE A 62 2.58 6.40 3.99
C ILE A 62 3.15 6.21 5.40
N ALA A 63 3.88 5.13 5.66
CA ALA A 63 4.52 4.85 6.95
C ALA A 63 5.55 5.92 7.34
N ALA A 64 6.41 6.32 6.39
CA ALA A 64 7.35 7.40 6.60
C ALA A 64 6.63 8.71 6.94
N ALA A 65 5.60 9.08 6.16
CA ALA A 65 4.81 10.28 6.38
C ALA A 65 4.10 10.27 7.76
N ASN A 66 3.54 9.13 8.16
CA ASN A 66 2.90 8.92 9.47
C ASN A 66 3.89 9.06 10.64
N ALA A 67 5.15 8.67 10.45
CA ALA A 67 6.20 8.76 11.47
C ALA A 67 6.80 10.17 11.62
N THR A 68 6.48 11.12 10.73
CA THR A 68 6.99 12.50 10.82
C THR A 68 6.19 13.35 11.83
N PRO A 69 6.79 14.43 12.38
CA PRO A 69 6.05 15.43 13.15
C PRO A 69 5.13 16.32 12.29
N SER A 70 5.29 16.31 10.96
CA SER A 70 4.56 17.19 10.03
C SER A 70 3.08 16.84 9.96
N LYS A 71 2.21 17.78 10.37
CA LYS A 71 0.75 17.63 10.28
C LYS A 71 0.27 17.45 8.84
N VAL A 72 0.89 18.16 7.88
CA VAL A 72 0.52 18.11 6.46
C VAL A 72 0.84 16.74 5.88
N LEU A 73 2.03 16.18 6.14
CA LEU A 73 2.40 14.85 5.64
C LEU A 73 1.50 13.76 6.22
N ARG A 74 1.15 13.85 7.51
CA ARG A 74 0.20 12.91 8.13
C ARG A 74 -1.22 13.03 7.56
N ALA A 75 -1.68 14.25 7.24
CA ALA A 75 -2.98 14.44 6.60
C ALA A 75 -3.01 13.82 5.18
N ASN A 76 -1.95 14.00 4.41
CA ASN A 76 -1.79 13.37 3.10
C ASN A 76 -1.78 11.84 3.21
N ALA A 77 -1.01 11.29 4.16
CA ALA A 77 -0.98 9.85 4.42
C ALA A 77 -2.37 9.28 4.72
N ARG A 78 -3.15 9.96 5.58
CA ARG A 78 -4.53 9.57 5.89
C ARG A 78 -5.46 9.61 4.68
N ALA A 79 -5.31 10.61 3.81
CA ALA A 79 -6.09 10.68 2.56
C ALA A 79 -5.75 9.52 1.60
N MET A 80 -4.52 9.03 1.65
CA MET A 80 -4.05 7.90 0.83
C MET A 80 -4.40 6.52 1.42
N SER A 81 -4.63 6.43 2.74
CA SER A 81 -4.80 5.16 3.47
C SER A 81 -6.26 4.87 3.85
N SER A 82 -7.19 4.92 2.90
CA SER A 82 -8.60 4.66 3.20
C SER A 82 -8.83 3.24 3.73
N GLY A 83 -9.32 3.12 4.97
CA GLY A 83 -9.63 1.84 5.61
C GLY A 83 -8.46 1.22 6.39
N PHE A 84 -7.29 1.85 6.41
CA PHE A 84 -6.13 1.37 7.17
C PHE A 84 -5.22 2.51 7.62
N THR A 85 -4.30 2.22 8.53
CA THR A 85 -3.21 3.12 8.93
C THR A 85 -1.92 2.34 9.01
N THR A 86 -0.79 3.03 9.00
CA THR A 86 0.53 2.44 9.22
C THR A 86 1.19 3.04 10.44
N VAL A 87 1.97 2.24 11.16
CA VAL A 87 2.76 2.66 12.33
C VAL A 87 4.17 2.12 12.15
N ARG A 88 5.16 3.02 12.12
CA ARG A 88 6.57 2.62 12.01
C ARG A 88 6.96 1.82 13.26
N MET A 89 7.66 0.71 13.04
CA MET A 89 8.26 -0.08 14.10
C MET A 89 9.70 0.37 14.31
N GLU A 90 10.20 0.26 15.54
CA GLU A 90 11.63 0.35 15.81
C GLU A 90 12.32 -0.94 15.36
N GLY A 91 13.55 -0.84 14.89
CA GLY A 91 14.33 -1.97 14.40
C GLY A 91 15.09 -1.65 13.12
N ASP A 92 15.90 -2.63 12.72
CA ASP A 92 16.75 -2.55 11.54
C ASP A 92 15.92 -2.65 10.25
N GLU A 93 16.53 -2.20 9.16
CA GLU A 93 15.97 -2.32 7.83
C GLU A 93 15.76 -3.80 7.47
N ASP A 94 14.55 -4.14 7.03
CA ASP A 94 14.25 -5.47 6.54
C ASP A 94 14.81 -5.63 5.13
N GLN A 95 15.74 -6.57 4.94
CA GLN A 95 16.27 -6.95 3.64
C GLN A 95 15.33 -7.97 2.98
N ASN A 96 14.13 -7.52 2.59
CA ASN A 96 13.23 -8.36 1.81
C ASN A 96 13.78 -8.54 0.38
N GLN A 97 13.56 -9.71 -0.22
CA GLN A 97 14.15 -10.11 -1.52
C GLN A 97 13.74 -9.22 -2.71
N ARG A 98 12.79 -8.30 -2.55
CA ARG A 98 12.29 -7.43 -3.64
C ARG A 98 12.65 -5.96 -3.45
N ILE A 99 12.44 -5.42 -2.25
CA ILE A 99 12.85 -4.07 -1.86
C ILE A 99 13.14 -4.05 -0.36
N SER A 100 14.15 -3.31 0.06
CA SER A 100 14.45 -3.07 1.47
C SER A 100 13.61 -1.91 2.01
N HIS A 101 13.17 -2.02 3.27
CA HIS A 101 12.44 -0.94 3.94
C HIS A 101 12.51 -1.06 5.46
N LEU A 102 12.25 0.06 6.13
CA LEU A 102 12.07 0.09 7.58
C LEU A 102 10.75 -0.57 7.97
N PRO A 103 10.72 -1.55 8.89
CA PRO A 103 9.51 -2.25 9.28
C PRO A 103 8.39 -1.33 9.78
N PHE A 104 7.15 -1.69 9.47
CA PHE A 104 5.96 -0.99 9.95
C PHE A 104 4.79 -1.96 10.08
N THR A 105 3.86 -1.65 10.98
CA THR A 105 2.59 -2.37 11.10
C THR A 105 1.53 -1.70 10.23
N ILE A 106 0.71 -2.49 9.56
CA ILE A 106 -0.49 -2.07 8.84
C ILE A 106 -1.68 -2.50 9.68
N ALA A 107 -2.55 -1.56 10.06
CA ALA A 107 -3.71 -1.84 10.90
C ALA A 107 -4.99 -1.33 10.23
N ARG A 108 -6.08 -2.10 10.34
CA ARG A 108 -7.40 -1.68 9.87
C ARG A 108 -7.86 -0.48 10.68
N THR A 109 -8.37 0.55 10.01
CA THR A 109 -9.06 1.63 10.72
C THR A 109 -10.50 1.23 10.88
N THR A 110 -10.90 0.83 12.08
CA THR A 110 -12.32 0.75 12.43
C THR A 110 -12.83 2.19 12.51
N LYS A 111 -13.52 2.68 11.47
CA LYS A 111 -14.49 3.76 11.72
C LYS A 111 -15.56 3.12 12.62
N PRO A 112 -15.86 3.65 13.82
CA PRO A 112 -17.14 3.31 14.41
C PRO A 112 -18.20 3.70 13.37
N ALA A 113 -19.09 2.78 13.03
CA ALA A 113 -20.29 3.13 12.31
C ALA A 113 -20.96 4.25 13.12
N LYS A 114 -21.10 5.45 12.54
CA LYS A 114 -21.97 6.46 13.10
C LYS A 114 -23.40 5.92 12.94
N GLY A 115 -23.81 5.13 13.92
CA GLY A 115 -25.11 4.50 14.07
C GLY A 115 -25.34 4.34 15.56
N GLY A 116 -25.88 5.39 16.18
CA GLY A 116 -26.17 5.47 17.60
C GLY A 116 -27.07 6.67 17.83
N ASN A 117 -28.37 6.40 17.76
CA ASN A 117 -29.48 7.29 18.05
C ASN A 117 -29.46 7.66 19.55
N GLN A 118 -29.52 8.96 19.87
CA GLN A 118 -30.26 9.56 20.98
C GLN A 118 -30.16 11.09 20.89
#